data_AF-X1MEE1-F1
#
_entry.id   AF-X1MEE1-F1
#
_cell.length_a   1.000
_cell.length_b   1.000
_cell.length_c   1.000
_cell.angle_alpha   90.00
_cell.angle_beta   90.00
_cell.angle_gamma   90.00
#
_symmetry.space_group_name_H-M   'P 1'
#
loop_
_entity.id
_entity.type
_entity.pdbx_description
1 polymer ?
#
loop_
_entity_poly.entity_id
_entity_poly.type
_entity_poly.pdbx_seq_one_letter_code
_entity_poly.pdbx_strand_id
1 'polypeptide(L)'
;TTDIYEVGITTDVRGHGSTIADDLDDFENYLLKNGRTDRGSVYNPSQTIHLFHASPYNTPLDWTTPRGRYDYLPLSDHVGSVEIRRFIERVQPYLVLSGHCHESVVTGDYKVDLGETRCVNPGSQTHLDVLSLVQFDLYHPQDMKQFFIHAH
;
A
#
# COMPACT_ATOMS: atom_id res chain seq x y z
N THR A 1 -15.07 4.26 21.20
CA THR A 1 -14.50 4.10 19.85
C THR A 1 -13.91 2.71 19.82
N THR A 2 -14.64 1.77 19.23
CA THR A 2 -14.26 0.35 19.23
C THR A 2 -13.08 0.16 18.28
N ASP A 3 -12.03 -0.49 18.76
CA ASP A 3 -10.87 -0.84 17.96
C ASP A 3 -11.28 -1.90 16.91
N ILE A 4 -10.90 -1.72 15.65
CA ILE A 4 -11.20 -2.70 14.59
C ILE A 4 -10.55 -4.06 14.87
N TYR A 5 -9.53 -4.11 15.73
CA TYR A 5 -8.96 -5.38 16.20
C TYR A 5 -9.88 -6.17 17.14
N GLU A 6 -10.90 -5.53 17.73
CA GLU A 6 -11.95 -6.19 18.51
C GLU A 6 -13.15 -6.62 17.65
N VAL A 7 -13.28 -6.07 16.43
CA VAL A 7 -14.37 -6.39 15.52
C VAL A 7 -13.93 -7.57 14.66
N GLY A 8 -14.43 -8.77 14.98
CA GLY A 8 -14.21 -9.96 14.16
C GLY A 8 -14.66 -9.70 12.73
N ILE A 9 -13.69 -9.53 11.82
CA ILE A 9 -13.95 -9.33 10.40
C ILE A 9 -14.44 -10.67 9.83
N THR A 10 -15.73 -10.76 9.55
CA THR A 10 -16.31 -11.88 8.78
C THR A 10 -16.26 -11.53 7.29
N THR A 11 -15.49 -12.28 6.50
CA THR A 11 -15.54 -12.23 5.04
C THR A 11 -16.86 -12.82 4.54
N ASP A 12 -17.50 -12.15 3.57
CA ASP A 12 -18.75 -12.57 2.96
C ASP A 12 -18.57 -13.90 2.19
N VAL A 13 -19.55 -14.80 2.33
CA VAL A 13 -19.50 -16.23 1.94
C VAL A 13 -19.52 -16.45 0.41
N ARG A 14 -19.41 -15.38 -0.40
CA ARG A 14 -19.60 -15.45 -1.86
C ARG A 14 -18.40 -15.06 -2.72
N GLY A 15 -17.19 -15.06 -2.17
CA GLY A 15 -15.96 -14.92 -2.96
C GLY A 15 -14.86 -15.83 -2.42
N HIS A 16 -14.56 -16.89 -3.17
CA HIS A 16 -13.66 -18.01 -2.81
C HIS A 16 -14.09 -18.79 -1.55
N GLY A 17 -14.17 -20.12 -1.68
CA GLY A 17 -14.58 -21.02 -0.59
C GLY A 17 -13.50 -21.24 0.47
N SER A 18 -12.52 -20.34 0.57
CA SER A 18 -11.46 -20.35 1.57
C SER A 18 -11.73 -19.25 2.60
N THR A 19 -11.43 -19.54 3.85
CA THR A 19 -11.32 -18.52 4.88
C THR A 19 -9.95 -17.82 4.78
N ILE A 20 -9.80 -16.66 5.41
CA ILE A 20 -8.49 -16.01 5.57
C ILE A 20 -7.48 -16.99 6.21
N ALA A 21 -7.93 -17.86 7.12
CA ALA A 21 -7.09 -18.88 7.71
C ALA A 21 -6.62 -19.92 6.68
N ASP A 22 -7.52 -20.39 5.80
CA ASP A 22 -7.17 -21.34 4.74
C ASP A 22 -6.20 -20.71 3.72
N ASP A 23 -6.38 -19.43 3.38
CA ASP A 23 -5.47 -18.70 2.48
C ASP A 23 -4.08 -18.47 3.11
N LEU A 24 -4.04 -18.20 4.43
CA LEU A 24 -2.79 -18.08 5.18
C LEU A 24 -2.05 -19.42 5.25
N ASP A 25 -2.77 -20.51 5.53
CA ASP A 25 -2.20 -21.86 5.55
C ASP A 25 -1.68 -22.28 4.17
N ASP A 26 -2.38 -21.96 3.08
CA ASP A 26 -1.89 -22.21 1.71
C ASP A 26 -0.61 -21.40 1.42
N PHE A 27 -0.58 -20.13 1.83
CA PHE A 27 0.60 -19.28 1.67
C PHE A 27 1.80 -19.78 2.48
N GLU A 28 1.61 -20.18 3.75
CA GLU A 28 2.65 -20.80 4.56
C GLU A 28 3.17 -22.10 3.94
N ASN A 29 2.27 -22.95 3.43
CA ASN A 29 2.63 -24.17 2.72
C ASN A 29 3.40 -23.88 1.42
N TYR A 30 3.01 -22.85 0.68
CA TYR A 30 3.74 -22.37 -0.50
C TYR A 30 5.16 -21.93 -0.13
N LEU A 31 5.33 -21.18 0.96
CA LEU A 31 6.63 -20.74 1.44
C LEU A 31 7.51 -21.94 1.85
N LEU A 32 6.95 -22.87 2.63
CA LEU A 32 7.60 -24.12 3.06
C LEU A 32 8.05 -24.97 1.86
N LYS A 33 7.19 -25.17 0.87
CA LYS A 33 7.50 -25.92 -0.36
C LYS A 33 8.67 -25.32 -1.15
N ASN A 34 8.84 -24.01 -1.06
CA ASN A 34 9.93 -23.28 -1.73
C ASN A 34 11.17 -23.09 -0.84
N GLY A 35 11.26 -23.77 0.31
CA GLY A 35 12.39 -23.65 1.24
C GLY A 35 12.52 -22.28 1.90
N ARG A 36 11.46 -21.45 1.85
CA ARG A 36 11.39 -20.15 2.50
C ARG A 36 10.67 -20.33 3.82
N THR A 37 11.40 -20.62 4.89
CA THR A 37 10.81 -20.70 6.22
C THR A 37 11.16 -19.44 7.01
N ASP A 38 10.14 -18.65 7.30
CA ASP A 38 10.14 -17.49 8.19
C ASP A 38 9.95 -17.89 9.67
N ARG A 39 9.86 -19.20 9.96
CA ARG A 39 9.64 -19.81 11.29
C ARG A 39 10.66 -19.44 12.40
N GLY A 40 11.58 -18.51 12.15
CA GLY A 40 12.47 -17.92 13.15
C GLY A 40 12.61 -16.38 13.07
N SER A 41 11.97 -15.70 12.12
CA SER A 41 12.01 -14.24 12.05
C SER A 41 10.96 -13.63 12.95
N VAL A 42 11.40 -12.99 14.03
CA VAL A 42 10.54 -12.11 14.83
C VAL A 42 10.20 -10.89 13.98
N TYR A 43 8.92 -10.59 13.83
CA TYR A 43 8.47 -9.40 13.12
C TYR A 43 9.06 -8.14 13.77
N ASN A 44 9.88 -7.41 13.00
CA ASN A 44 10.40 -6.11 13.40
C ASN A 44 9.99 -5.05 12.35
N PRO A 45 9.03 -4.16 12.66
CA PRO A 45 8.54 -3.19 11.69
C PRO A 45 9.64 -2.25 11.19
N SER A 46 10.59 -1.86 12.04
CA SER A 46 11.69 -0.95 11.67
C SER A 46 12.71 -1.57 10.72
N GLN A 47 12.56 -2.87 10.41
CA GLN A 47 13.37 -3.62 9.43
C GLN A 47 12.51 -4.29 8.36
N THR A 48 11.21 -3.98 8.29
CA THR A 48 10.27 -4.62 7.38
C THR A 48 9.73 -3.63 6.35
N ILE A 49 9.86 -3.99 5.08
CA ILE A 49 9.15 -3.31 3.99
C ILE A 49 7.73 -3.85 3.94
N HIS A 50 6.73 -2.97 4.07
CA HIS A 50 5.33 -3.36 3.94
C HIS A 50 4.82 -2.99 2.55
N LEU A 51 4.08 -3.90 1.93
CA LEU A 51 3.41 -3.68 0.66
C LEU A 51 1.90 -3.71 0.88
N PHE A 52 1.23 -2.58 0.67
CA PHE A 52 -0.21 -2.48 0.70
C PHE A 52 -0.76 -2.23 -0.70
N HIS A 53 -1.98 -2.68 -0.97
CA HIS A 53 -2.64 -2.29 -2.21
C HIS A 53 -3.02 -0.80 -2.16
N ALA A 54 -3.71 -0.35 -1.11
CA ALA A 54 -4.15 1.03 -0.96
C ALA A 54 -3.07 1.95 -0.38
N SER A 55 -3.10 3.22 -0.77
CA SER A 55 -2.23 4.26 -0.23
C SER A 55 -2.73 4.80 1.12
N PRO A 56 -1.86 5.36 1.99
CA PRO A 56 -2.28 5.98 3.25
C PRO A 56 -3.15 7.21 2.99
N TYR A 57 -4.25 7.34 3.75
CA TYR A 57 -5.22 8.41 3.56
C TYR A 57 -4.66 9.82 3.78
N ASN A 58 -5.14 10.78 2.99
CA ASN A 58 -4.79 12.21 3.13
C ASN A 58 -3.29 12.44 2.97
N THR A 59 -2.74 11.89 1.88
CA THR A 59 -1.37 12.07 1.44
C THR A 59 -1.34 12.39 -0.06
N PRO A 60 -0.21 12.84 -0.62
CA PRO A 60 -0.10 12.96 -2.08
C PRO A 60 -0.31 11.62 -2.80
N LEU A 61 -0.11 10.48 -2.11
CA LEU A 61 -0.13 9.14 -2.69
C LEU A 61 -1.53 8.58 -2.96
N ASP A 62 -2.56 9.20 -2.39
CA ASP A 62 -3.95 8.76 -2.50
C ASP A 62 -4.86 9.81 -3.13
N TRP A 63 -4.26 10.86 -3.71
CA TRP A 63 -4.97 11.91 -4.40
C TRP A 63 -5.50 11.42 -5.75
N THR A 64 -6.76 11.72 -6.06
CA THR A 64 -7.38 11.45 -7.35
C THR A 64 -7.93 12.74 -7.94
N THR A 65 -8.09 12.78 -9.26
CA THR A 65 -8.69 13.95 -9.89
C THR A 65 -10.13 14.13 -9.38
N PRO A 66 -10.57 15.35 -9.03
CA PRO A 66 -11.91 15.56 -8.47
C PRO A 66 -12.97 15.06 -9.46
N ARG A 67 -13.75 14.04 -9.09
CA ARG A 67 -14.77 13.41 -9.96
C ARG A 67 -16.06 14.24 -10.13
N GLY A 68 -15.94 15.56 -10.03
CA GLY A 68 -17.06 16.51 -10.08
C GLY A 68 -17.60 16.87 -8.71
N ARG A 69 -18.24 18.04 -8.63
CA ARG A 69 -19.01 18.46 -7.45
C ARG A 69 -20.38 17.81 -7.52
N TYR A 70 -20.70 16.92 -6.58
CA TYR A 70 -22.12 16.76 -6.23
C TYR A 70 -22.50 17.99 -5.40
N ASP A 71 -23.53 18.72 -5.83
CA ASP A 71 -23.95 20.02 -5.27
C ASP A 71 -24.22 20.03 -3.75
N TYR A 72 -24.23 18.87 -3.12
CA TYR A 72 -24.66 18.67 -1.73
C TYR A 72 -23.61 18.07 -0.80
N LEU A 73 -22.43 17.66 -1.30
CA LEU A 73 -21.34 17.19 -0.44
C LEU A 73 -19.96 17.33 -1.12
N PRO A 74 -18.99 18.05 -0.53
CA PRO A 74 -17.62 18.00 -1.01
C PRO A 74 -17.08 16.58 -0.80
N LEU A 75 -16.90 15.84 -1.90
CA LEU A 75 -16.19 14.57 -1.87
C LEU A 75 -14.71 14.85 -1.64
N SER A 76 -14.09 14.05 -0.76
CA SER A 76 -12.65 14.08 -0.54
C SER A 76 -11.94 13.61 -1.81
N ASP A 77 -10.96 14.37 -2.28
CA ASP A 77 -10.12 13.94 -3.40
C ASP A 77 -9.12 12.83 -2.99
N HIS A 78 -9.04 12.54 -1.70
CA HIS A 78 -8.28 11.44 -1.11
C HIS A 78 -9.13 10.17 -1.01
N VAL A 79 -8.65 9.08 -1.60
CA VAL A 79 -9.32 7.76 -1.63
C VAL A 79 -8.52 6.66 -0.92
N GLY A 80 -7.48 7.03 -0.17
CA GLY A 80 -6.62 6.11 0.56
C GLY A 80 -7.26 5.57 1.84
N SER A 81 -6.53 4.68 2.51
CA SER A 81 -7.01 4.03 3.73
C SER A 81 -6.56 4.78 4.99
N VAL A 82 -7.55 5.16 5.81
CA VAL A 82 -7.34 5.75 7.14
C VAL A 82 -6.63 4.76 8.06
N GLU A 83 -6.96 3.48 7.98
CA GLU A 83 -6.38 2.45 8.84
C GLU A 83 -4.93 2.13 8.47
N ILE A 84 -4.58 2.17 7.17
CA ILE A 84 -3.18 2.05 6.74
C ILE A 84 -2.37 3.23 7.28
N ARG A 85 -2.89 4.46 7.19
CA ARG A 85 -2.22 5.62 7.78
C ARG A 85 -2.01 5.46 9.29
N ARG A 86 -3.05 5.09 10.04
CA ARG A 86 -2.96 4.86 11.49
C ARG A 86 -1.98 3.75 11.84
N PHE A 87 -1.95 2.67 11.05
CA PHE A 87 -0.96 1.61 11.20
C PHE A 87 0.45 2.17 11.05
N ILE A 88 0.72 2.94 10.00
CA ILE A 88 2.03 3.52 9.73
C ILE A 88 2.45 4.46 10.87
N GLU A 89 1.59 5.40 11.25
CA GLU A 89 1.86 6.37 12.33
C GLU A 89 2.12 5.67 13.68
N ARG A 90 1.47 4.53 13.95
CA ARG A 90 1.65 3.77 15.19
C ARG A 90 2.87 2.84 15.16
N VAL A 91 3.07 2.12 14.07
CA VAL A 91 4.00 1.00 13.95
C VAL A 91 5.37 1.44 13.43
N GLN A 92 5.40 2.57 12.71
CA GLN A 92 6.59 3.15 12.08
C GLN A 92 7.46 2.11 11.33
N PRO A 93 6.92 1.48 10.26
CA PRO A 93 7.71 0.59 9.41
C PRO A 93 8.95 1.24 8.80
N TYR A 94 9.91 0.41 8.37
CA TYR A 94 11.09 0.88 7.63
C TYR A 94 10.72 1.62 6.33
N LEU A 95 9.85 1.00 5.53
CA LEU A 95 9.41 1.51 4.23
C LEU A 95 8.02 0.94 3.92
N VAL A 96 7.15 1.75 3.34
CA VAL A 96 5.85 1.32 2.84
C VAL A 96 5.76 1.55 1.35
N LEU A 97 5.39 0.50 0.64
CA LEU A 97 5.06 0.51 -0.78
C LEU A 97 3.54 0.37 -0.91
N SER A 98 2.95 1.15 -1.80
CA SER A 98 1.52 1.18 -2.04
C SER A 98 1.18 1.26 -3.53
N GLY A 99 -0.10 1.10 -3.86
CA GLY A 99 -0.63 1.24 -5.22
C GLY A 99 -2.06 1.82 -5.22
N HIS A 100 -2.94 1.21 -6.03
CA HIS A 100 -4.37 1.50 -6.17
C HIS A 100 -4.71 2.83 -6.88
N CYS A 101 -4.13 3.94 -6.45
CA CYS A 101 -4.45 5.27 -6.96
C CYS A 101 -3.47 5.65 -8.06
N HIS A 102 -3.74 5.17 -9.27
CA HIS A 102 -2.87 5.36 -10.43
C HIS A 102 -2.70 6.83 -10.82
N GLU A 103 -3.69 7.66 -10.52
CA GLU A 103 -3.73 9.11 -10.78
C GLU A 103 -2.89 9.95 -9.81
N SER A 104 -2.52 9.41 -8.64
CA SER A 104 -1.88 10.18 -7.56
C SER A 104 -0.47 10.66 -7.93
N VAL A 105 0.30 9.83 -8.62
CA VAL A 105 1.66 10.17 -9.06
C VAL A 105 1.68 11.17 -10.20
N VAL A 106 0.61 11.26 -10.98
CA VAL A 106 0.51 12.23 -12.08
C VAL A 106 0.28 13.65 -11.54
N THR A 107 -0.31 13.76 -10.35
CA THR A 107 -0.80 15.02 -9.78
C THR A 107 -0.01 15.49 -8.55
N GLY A 108 0.78 14.62 -7.93
CA GLY A 108 1.57 14.89 -6.72
C GLY A 108 2.94 14.21 -6.70
N ASP A 109 3.56 14.19 -5.51
CA ASP A 109 4.82 13.47 -5.29
C ASP A 109 4.56 11.96 -5.19
N TYR A 110 5.49 11.12 -5.70
CA TYR A 110 5.39 9.66 -5.64
C TYR A 110 5.80 9.09 -4.27
N LYS A 111 6.24 9.96 -3.36
CA LYS A 111 6.66 9.61 -2.00
C LYS A 111 6.22 10.66 -0.98
N VAL A 112 6.05 10.21 0.26
CA VAL A 112 5.75 11.06 1.42
C VAL A 112 6.32 10.42 2.68
N ASP A 113 6.73 11.23 3.65
CA ASP A 113 7.13 10.74 4.98
C ASP A 113 5.97 10.85 5.97
N LEU A 114 5.70 9.76 6.69
CA LEU A 114 4.75 9.72 7.80
C LEU A 114 5.52 9.34 9.08
N GLY A 115 6.02 10.37 9.78
CA GLY A 115 7.00 10.17 10.84
C GLY A 115 8.36 9.77 10.25
N GLU A 116 8.92 8.65 10.73
CA GLU A 116 10.16 8.06 10.23
C GLU A 116 9.95 7.14 9.03
N THR A 117 8.70 6.77 8.74
CA THR A 117 8.37 5.84 7.65
C THR A 117 8.22 6.57 6.33
N ARG A 118 9.06 6.22 5.36
CA ARG A 118 8.85 6.60 3.97
C ARG A 118 7.75 5.76 3.35
N CYS A 119 6.76 6.43 2.76
CA CYS A 119 5.70 5.81 1.98
C CYS A 119 5.92 6.15 0.50
N VAL A 120 5.72 5.17 -0.37
CA VAL A 120 5.94 5.28 -1.81
C VAL A 120 4.75 4.68 -2.55
N ASN A 121 4.27 5.40 -3.56
CA ASN A 121 3.36 4.87 -4.56
C ASN A 121 3.99 5.15 -5.92
N PRO A 122 4.46 4.14 -6.68
CA PRO A 122 5.01 4.37 -8.02
C PRO A 122 3.93 4.84 -9.01
N GLY A 123 2.64 4.63 -8.71
CA GLY A 123 1.54 4.99 -9.59
C GLY A 123 1.54 4.18 -10.88
N SER A 124 0.61 4.52 -11.78
CA SER A 124 0.55 3.89 -13.10
C SER A 124 -0.08 4.85 -14.10
N GLN A 125 0.53 4.97 -15.28
CA GLN A 125 0.06 5.81 -16.36
C GLN A 125 -0.35 4.93 -17.55
N THR A 126 -1.15 3.89 -17.26
CA THR A 126 -1.60 2.93 -18.28
C THR A 126 -2.35 3.60 -19.43
N HIS A 127 -3.06 4.71 -19.18
CA HIS A 127 -3.76 5.47 -20.21
C HIS A 127 -2.82 6.20 -21.19
N LEU A 128 -1.53 6.31 -20.86
CA LEU A 128 -0.47 6.88 -21.70
C LEU A 128 0.53 5.82 -22.19
N ASP A 129 0.23 4.54 -22.00
CA ASP A 129 1.15 3.42 -22.27
C ASP A 129 2.51 3.58 -21.54
N VAL A 130 2.48 4.14 -20.33
CA VAL A 130 3.67 4.35 -19.50
C VAL A 130 3.62 3.50 -18.24
N LEU A 131 4.66 2.67 -18.07
CA LEU A 131 4.95 1.96 -16.83
C LEU A 131 5.80 2.85 -15.92
N SER A 132 5.31 3.13 -14.72
CA SER A 132 6.05 3.84 -13.69
C SER A 132 6.69 2.86 -12.71
N LEU A 133 7.96 3.08 -12.41
CA LEU A 133 8.78 2.21 -11.56
C LEU A 133 9.51 3.05 -10.53
N VAL A 134 9.73 2.50 -9.35
CA VAL A 134 10.66 3.07 -8.37
C VAL A 134 11.78 2.08 -8.12
N GLN A 135 13.02 2.55 -8.25
CA GLN A 135 14.23 1.81 -7.89
C GLN A 135 14.86 2.47 -6.67
N PHE A 136 15.29 1.64 -5.73
CA PHE A 136 15.96 2.11 -4.51
C PHE A 136 16.98 1.09 -4.03
N ASP A 137 18.00 1.57 -3.33
CA ASP A 137 18.87 0.74 -2.51
C ASP A 137 18.16 0.49 -1.18
N LEU A 138 18.07 -0.78 -0.77
CA LEU A 138 17.46 -1.19 0.48
C LEU A 138 18.08 -0.49 1.69
N TYR A 139 19.38 -0.17 1.65
CA TYR A 139 20.08 0.47 2.76
C TYR A 139 20.15 1.99 2.64
N HIS A 140 19.76 2.54 1.48
CA HIS A 140 19.73 3.97 1.20
C HIS A 140 18.43 4.36 0.48
N PRO A 141 17.24 4.08 1.06
CA PRO A 141 15.97 4.31 0.39
C PRO A 141 15.71 5.80 0.11
N GLN A 142 16.38 6.72 0.81
CA GLN A 142 16.30 8.15 0.53
C GLN A 142 16.75 8.52 -0.89
N ASP A 143 17.63 7.72 -1.48
CA ASP A 143 18.18 7.94 -2.83
C ASP A 143 17.33 7.31 -3.93
N MET A 144 16.10 6.89 -3.59
CA MET A 144 15.16 6.29 -4.54
C MET A 144 14.87 7.19 -5.73
N LYS A 145 14.71 6.56 -6.88
CA LYS A 145 14.42 7.21 -8.15
C LYS A 145 13.21 6.60 -8.81
N GLN A 146 12.39 7.46 -9.39
CA GLN A 146 11.28 7.04 -10.23
C GLN A 146 11.71 7.06 -11.70
N PHE A 147 11.29 6.03 -12.42
CA PHE A 147 11.53 5.86 -13.85
C PHE A 147 10.21 5.63 -14.57
N PHE A 148 10.16 6.07 -15.82
CA PHE A 148 9.03 5.88 -16.71
C PHE A 148 9.51 5.09 -17.92
N ILE A 149 8.87 3.96 -18.20
CA ILE A 149 9.12 3.15 -19.38
C ILE A 149 7.89 3.30 -20.29
N HIS A 150 8.11 3.85 -21.47
CA HIS A 150 7.10 3.94 -22.51
C HIS A 150 7.01 2.61 -23.26
N ALA A 151 5.82 2.04 -23.35
CA ALA A 151 5.53 0.93 -24.24
C ALA A 151 5.30 1.49 -25.65
N HIS A 152 6.36 1.55 -26.44
CA HIS A 152 6.31 1.84 -27.88
C HIS A 152 6.63 0.57 -28.67
#